data_AF-F0ZI04-F1
#
_entry.id   AF-F0ZI04-F1
#
_cell.length_a   1.000
_cell.length_b   1.000
_cell.length_c   1.000
_cell.angle_alpha   90.00
_cell.angle_beta   90.00
_cell.angle_gamma   90.00
#
_symmetry.space_group_name_H-M   'P 1'
#
loop_
_entity.id
_entity.type
_entity.pdbx_description
1 polymer ?
#
loop_
_entity_poly.entity_id
_entity_poly.type
_entity_poly.pdbx_seq_one_letter_code
_entity_poly.pdbx_strand_id
1 'polypeptide(L)' 'MEVEIDRLLKATPNNITPIIFSMVKSQFADDFSQILFQPYLSSKEWLSGENNVPISMSLNQIDNQVQDFDDLSVSSP' A
#
# COMPACT_ATOMS: atom_id res chain seq x y z
N MET A 1 -17.25 -14.20 -2.03
CA MET A 1 -17.06 -12.90 -1.35
C MET A 1 -16.79 -11.86 -2.43
N GLU A 2 -17.54 -10.76 -2.44
CA GLU A 2 -17.25 -9.64 -3.35
C GLU A 2 -16.26 -8.69 -2.66
N VAL A 3 -15.19 -8.34 -3.38
CA VAL A 3 -14.08 -7.53 -2.86
C VAL A 3 -13.84 -6.35 -3.79
N GLU A 4 -13.74 -5.15 -3.25
CA GLU A 4 -13.34 -3.94 -3.98
C GLU A 4 -11.83 -3.97 -4.23
N ILE A 5 -11.41 -3.75 -5.48
CA ILE A 5 -9.99 -3.76 -5.89
C ILE A 5 -9.47 -2.36 -6.20
N ASP A 6 -10.35 -1.46 -6.65
CA ASP A 6 -9.99 -0.09 -7.02
C ASP A 6 -11.24 0.82 -7.02
N ARG A 7 -11.01 2.12 -6.93
CA ARG A 7 -12.03 3.16 -6.92
C ARG A 7 -11.58 4.39 -7.71
N LEU A 8 -12.34 4.71 -8.76
CA LEU A 8 -12.21 5.99 -9.44
C LEU A 8 -13.18 7.02 -8.84
N LEU A 9 -12.68 8.21 -8.51
CA LEU A 9 -13.50 9.32 -8.02
C LEU A 9 -13.83 10.26 -9.20
N LYS A 10 -15.07 10.19 -9.70
CA LYS A 10 -15.53 11.05 -10.80
C LYS A 10 -16.13 12.35 -10.25
N ALA A 11 -15.45 13.46 -10.49
CA ALA A 11 -16.00 14.78 -10.21
C ALA A 11 -17.16 15.12 -11.15
N THR A 12 -18.24 15.64 -10.59
CA THR A 12 -19.41 16.22 -11.29
C THR A 12 -19.62 17.64 -10.75
N PRO A 13 -20.46 18.49 -11.38
CA PRO A 13 -20.54 19.92 -11.04
C PRO A 13 -20.75 20.23 -9.55
N ASN A 14 -21.43 19.35 -8.80
CA ASN A 14 -21.72 19.56 -7.38
C ASN A 14 -21.50 18.29 -6.51
N ASN A 15 -20.84 17.25 -7.04
CA ASN A 15 -20.68 15.99 -6.32
C ASN A 15 -19.45 15.19 -6.81
N ILE A 16 -18.92 14.32 -5.97
CA ILE A 16 -17.92 13.32 -6.33
C ILE A 16 -18.62 11.97 -6.34
N THR A 17 -18.72 11.34 -7.51
CA THR A 17 -19.33 10.02 -7.67
C THR A 17 -18.24 8.95 -7.70
N PRO A 18 -18.21 8.00 -6.74
CA PRO A 18 -17.30 6.88 -6.79
C PRO A 18 -17.74 5.87 -7.85
N ILE A 19 -16.79 5.39 -8.64
CA ILE A 19 -16.92 4.26 -9.55
C ILE A 19 -16.08 3.14 -8.94
N ILE A 20 -16.75 2.08 -8.47
CA ILE A 20 -16.14 0.98 -7.74
C ILE A 20 -15.87 -0.16 -8.70
N PHE A 21 -14.65 -0.71 -8.66
CA PHE A 21 -14.28 -1.92 -9.37
C PHE A 21 -14.23 -3.07 -8.36
N SER A 22 -15.04 -4.11 -8.57
CA SER A 22 -15.13 -5.27 -7.69
C SER A 22 -14.81 -6.59 -8.41
N MET A 23 -14.37 -7.58 -7.62
CA MET A 23 -14.11 -8.95 -8.07
C MET A 23 -14.71 -9.94 -7.07
N VAL A 24 -15.21 -11.08 -7.58
CA VAL A 24 -15.65 -12.19 -6.73
C VAL A 24 -14.47 -13.11 -6.44
N LYS A 25 -14.15 -13.31 -5.16
CA LYS A 25 -13.17 -14.30 -4.68
C LYS A 25 -13.79 -15.29 -3.67
N SER A 26 -13.19 -16.47 -3.59
CA SER A 26 -13.56 -17.53 -2.64
C SER A 26 -13.05 -17.25 -1.22
N GLN A 27 -11.87 -16.64 -1.09
CA GLN A 27 -11.21 -16.28 0.16
C GLN A 27 -10.47 -14.95 0.02
N PHE A 28 -10.17 -14.29 1.14
CA PHE A 28 -9.21 -13.18 1.15
C PHE A 28 -7.88 -13.74 0.65
N ALA A 29 -7.34 -13.13 -0.40
CA ALA A 29 -6.20 -13.68 -1.13
C ALA A 29 -4.98 -12.82 -0.85
N ASP A 30 -3.87 -13.46 -0.51
CA ASP A 30 -2.58 -12.83 -0.24
C ASP A 30 -1.95 -12.18 -1.49
N ASP A 31 -2.57 -12.37 -2.66
CA ASP A 31 -2.11 -11.82 -3.94
C ASP A 31 -2.23 -10.29 -4.04
N PHE A 32 -2.99 -9.65 -3.15
CA PHE A 32 -3.12 -8.20 -3.12
C PHE A 32 -2.04 -7.61 -2.22
N SER A 33 -1.03 -7.05 -2.85
CA SER A 33 -0.02 -6.24 -2.17
C SER A 33 -0.17 -4.77 -2.57
N GLN A 34 -0.03 -3.86 -1.61
CA GLN A 34 0.12 -2.44 -1.93
C GLN A 34 1.60 -2.07 -1.95
N ILE A 35 1.92 -1.03 -2.71
CA ILE A 35 3.24 -0.42 -2.62
C ILE A 35 3.32 0.29 -1.26
N LEU A 36 4.40 0.06 -0.54
CA LEU A 36 4.65 0.73 0.74
C LEU A 36 4.66 2.26 0.53
N PHE A 37 4.07 3.02 1.46
CA PHE A 37 4.05 4.48 1.37
C PHE A 37 5.43 5.13 1.57
N GLN A 38 6.44 4.35 1.96
CA GLN A 38 7.81 4.81 2.11
C GLN A 38 8.56 4.69 0.78
N PRO A 39 9.24 5.76 0.32
CA PRO A 39 10.06 5.68 -0.88
C PRO A 39 11.22 4.71 -0.66
N TYR A 40 11.45 3.84 -1.64
CA TYR A 40 12.57 2.88 -1.57
C TYR A 40 13.93 3.57 -1.73
N LEU A 41 13.99 4.60 -2.58
CA LEU A 41 15.21 5.37 -2.84
C LEU A 41 15.02 6.81 -2.41
N SER A 42 16.08 7.38 -1.82
CA SER A 42 16.23 8.83 -1.78
C SER A 42 16.49 9.39 -3.18
N SER A 43 16.25 10.70 -3.35
CA SER A 43 16.54 11.39 -4.61
C SER A 43 18.01 11.27 -5.02
N LYS A 44 18.94 11.25 -4.06
CA LYS A 44 20.37 11.13 -4.32
C LYS A 44 20.73 9.76 -4.90
N GLU A 45 20.18 8.69 -4.33
CA GLU A 45 20.44 7.31 -4.77
C GLU A 45 19.87 7.08 -6.17
N TRP A 46 18.65 7.55 -6.42
CA TRP A 46 18.03 7.48 -7.74
C TRP A 46 18.84 8.25 -8.80
N LEU A 47 19.30 9.47 -8.49
CA LEU A 47 20.14 10.27 -9.39
C LEU A 47 21.54 9.68 -9.60
N SER A 48 22.05 8.85 -8.68
CA SER A 48 23.29 8.10 -8.89
C SER A 48 23.13 6.87 -9.80
N GLY A 49 21.92 6.59 -10.27
CA GLY A 49 21.63 5.48 -11.19
C GLY A 49 21.14 4.21 -10.50
N GLU A 50 20.84 4.26 -9.20
CA GLU A 50 20.20 3.14 -8.51
C GLU A 50 18.77 2.93 -9.04
N ASN A 51 18.39 1.68 -9.23
CA ASN A 51 17.07 1.31 -9.75
C ASN A 51 16.56 0.04 -9.06
N ASN A 52 16.03 0.22 -7.85
CA ASN A 52 15.55 -0.87 -7.03
C ASN A 52 14.03 -1.02 -7.11
N VAL A 53 13.55 -2.25 -6.91
CA VAL A 53 12.11 -2.56 -6.96
C VAL A 53 11.44 -2.05 -5.68
N PRO A 54 10.29 -1.34 -5.77
CA PRO A 54 9.56 -0.90 -4.59
C PRO A 54 9.18 -2.06 -3.67
N ILE A 55 9.27 -1.83 -2.36
CA ILE A 55 8.80 -2.81 -1.36
C ILE A 55 7.28 -2.85 -1.41
N SER A 56 6.74 -4.07 -1.52
CA SER A 56 5.33 -4.35 -1.38
C SER A 56 4.98 -4.68 0.07
N MET A 57 3.83 -4.23 0.56
CA MET A 57 3.27 -4.57 1.86
C MET A 57 2.03 -5.46 1.72
N SER A 58 1.82 -6.35 2.72
CA SER A 58 0.61 -7.15 2.83
C SER A 58 -0.58 -6.26 3.17
N LEU A 59 -1.75 -6.57 2.61
CA LEU A 59 -3.01 -5.93 2.98
C LEU A 59 -3.75 -6.60 4.12
N ASN A 60 -3.25 -7.76 4.57
CA ASN A 60 -3.74 -8.40 5.77
C ASN A 60 -3.25 -7.59 6.99
N GLN A 61 -4.19 -7.02 7.75
CA GLN A 61 -3.86 -6.22 8.93
C GLN A 61 -3.07 -6.99 10.00
N ILE A 62 -3.23 -8.31 10.07
CA ILE A 62 -2.53 -9.18 11.03
C ILE A 62 -1.03 -9.20 10.73
N ASP A 63 -0.64 -9.22 9.46
CA ASP A 63 0.76 -9.29 9.03
C ASP A 63 1.51 -7.99 9.33
N ASN A 64 0.80 -6.86 9.37
CA ASN A 64 1.40 -5.53 9.58
C ASN A 64 1.60 -5.16 11.05
N GLN A 65 0.98 -5.85 12.02
CA GLN A 65 1.12 -5.52 13.45
C GLN A 65 2.49 -5.87 14.05
N VAL A 66 3.30 -6.65 13.35
CA VAL A 66 4.61 -7.12 13.85
C VAL A 66 5.71 -6.05 13.65
N GLN A 67 5.56 -5.12 12.70
CA GLN A 67 6.60 -4.15 12.36
C GLN A 67 6.65 -2.91 13.28
N ASP A 68 5.53 -2.50 13.87
CA ASP A 68 5.46 -1.26 14.68
C ASP A 68 6.18 -1.35 16.04
N PHE A 69 6.55 -2.54 16.52
CA PHE A 69 7.18 -2.73 17.82
C PHE A 69 8.72 -2.64 17.82
N ASP A 70 9.37 -2.88 16.68
CA ASP A 70 10.84 -2.85 16.59
C ASP A 70 11.39 -1.40 16.49
N ASP A 71 10.59 -0.46 15.96
CA ASP A 71 10.99 0.96 15.76
C ASP A 71 10.85 1.83 17.03
N LEU A 72 10.30 1.26 18.12
CA LEU A 72 10.25 1.92 19.44
C LEU A 72 11.46 1.62 20.33
N SER A 73 12.45 0.87 19.83
CA SER A 73 13.73 0.68 20.52
C SER A 73 14.64 1.90 20.33
N VAL A 74 14.17 3.06 20.79
CA VAL A 74 15.01 4.24 21.01
C VAL A 74 16.17 3.84 21.91
N SER A 75 17.36 3.84 21.33
CA SER A 75 18.61 3.67 22.05
C SER A 75 18.73 4.83 23.04
N SER A 76 18.59 4.52 24.34
CA SER A 76 18.94 5.46 25.40
C SER A 76 20.42 5.89 25.25
N PRO A 77 20.75 7.15 25.59
CA PRO A 77 22.07 7.74 25.35
C PRO A 77 23.23 7.06 26.08
#